data_AF-A0A8J8SAS7-F1
#
_entry.id   AF-A0A8J8SAS7-F1
#
_cell.length_a   1.000
_cell.length_b   1.000
_cell.length_c   1.000
_cell.angle_alpha   90.00
_cell.angle_beta   90.00
_cell.angle_gamma   90.00
#
_symmetry.space_group_name_H-M   'P 1'
#
loop_
_entity.id
_entity.type
_entity.pdbx_description
1 polymer ?
#
loop_
_entity_poly.entity_id
_entity_poly.type
_entity_poly.pdbx_seq_one_letter_code
_entity_poly.pdbx_strand_id
1 'polypeptide(L)'
;MKYLQDFLSLGKMTVSNVIHKIFYIGMVIAAYKSYMFAKVIYMTCTYEKMVRHIEGRNMYSYTSRTVNNAPLAVLGFIIYFIVILILWKLICELLLKFFTYFESHSKDY
;
A
#
# COMPACT_ATOMS: atom_id res chain seq x y z
N MET A 1 7.87 -28.98 -3.29
CA MET A 1 7.04 -29.58 -4.37
C MET A 1 5.54 -29.55 -4.11
N LYS A 2 5.04 -29.80 -2.88
CA LYS A 2 3.58 -29.71 -2.56
C LYS A 2 2.92 -28.38 -2.96
N TYR A 3 3.55 -27.24 -2.65
CA TYR A 3 3.02 -25.91 -3.02
C TYR A 3 2.88 -25.68 -4.53
N LEU A 4 3.73 -26.30 -5.35
CA LEU A 4 3.67 -26.21 -6.80
C LEU A 4 2.51 -27.04 -7.36
N GLN A 5 2.25 -28.23 -6.80
CA GLN A 5 1.08 -29.04 -7.14
C GLN A 5 -0.25 -28.35 -6.79
N ASP A 6 -0.33 -27.69 -5.62
CA ASP A 6 -1.51 -26.91 -5.22
C ASP A 6 -1.68 -25.62 -6.06
N PHE A 7 -0.58 -25.04 -6.55
CA PHE A 7 -0.64 -23.91 -7.48
C PHE A 7 -1.09 -24.36 -8.87
N LEU A 8 -0.63 -25.51 -9.35
CA LEU A 8 -1.09 -26.10 -10.62
C LEU A 8 -2.53 -26.65 -10.54
N SER A 9 -3.06 -26.92 -9.33
CA SER A 9 -4.48 -27.26 -9.13
C SER A 9 -5.42 -26.04 -9.17
N LEU A 10 -4.93 -24.85 -9.56
CA LEU A 10 -5.74 -23.64 -9.77
C LEU A 10 -6.97 -23.90 -10.66
N GLY A 11 -6.87 -24.83 -11.62
CA GLY A 11 -7.99 -25.24 -12.48
C GLY A 11 -9.16 -25.93 -11.76
N LYS A 12 -9.01 -26.33 -10.49
CA LYS A 12 -10.07 -26.91 -9.64
C LYS A 12 -10.56 -25.96 -8.54
N MET A 13 -9.94 -24.80 -8.37
CA MET A 13 -10.34 -23.83 -7.36
C MET A 13 -11.52 -23.00 -7.85
N THR A 14 -12.46 -22.69 -6.95
CA THR A 14 -13.55 -21.77 -7.25
C THR A 14 -12.99 -20.38 -7.60
N VAL A 15 -13.64 -19.70 -8.54
CA VAL A 15 -13.29 -18.34 -8.97
C VAL A 15 -13.14 -17.39 -7.77
N SER A 16 -14.04 -17.52 -6.78
CA SER A 16 -14.01 -16.77 -5.53
C SER A 16 -12.68 -16.94 -4.78
N ASN A 17 -12.18 -18.17 -4.62
CA ASN A 17 -10.92 -18.43 -3.92
C ASN A 17 -9.70 -17.87 -4.67
N VAL A 18 -9.70 -17.96 -6.00
CA VAL A 18 -8.62 -17.41 -6.83
C VAL A 18 -8.55 -15.88 -6.67
N ILE A 19 -9.70 -15.21 -6.75
CA ILE A 19 -9.77 -13.75 -6.61
C ILE A 19 -9.43 -13.32 -5.20
N HIS A 20 -9.81 -14.09 -4.19
CA HIS A 20 -9.42 -13.83 -2.80
C HIS A 20 -7.89 -13.86 -2.61
N LYS A 21 -7.20 -14.81 -3.23
CA LYS A 21 -5.73 -14.85 -3.24
C LYS A 21 -5.12 -13.66 -3.99
N ILE A 22 -5.68 -13.31 -5.15
CA ILE A 22 -5.26 -12.13 -5.93
C ILE A 22 -5.43 -10.84 -5.12
N PHE A 23 -6.51 -10.73 -4.35
CA PHE A 23 -6.75 -9.60 -3.46
C PHE A 23 -5.59 -9.41 -2.47
N TYR A 24 -5.19 -10.48 -1.79
CA TYR A 24 -4.05 -10.44 -0.85
C TYR A 24 -2.71 -10.12 -1.51
N ILE A 25 -2.45 -10.65 -2.71
CA ILE A 25 -1.24 -10.30 -3.47
C ILE A 25 -1.23 -8.79 -3.77
N GLY A 26 -2.36 -8.25 -4.22
CA GLY A 26 -2.46 -6.82 -4.47
C GLY A 26 -2.35 -5.95 -3.22
N MET A 27 -2.75 -6.44 -2.03
CA MET A 27 -2.50 -5.74 -0.76
C MET A 27 -1.00 -5.52 -0.52
N VAL A 28 -0.15 -6.51 -0.81
CA VAL A 28 1.31 -6.39 -0.65
C VAL A 28 1.86 -5.33 -1.60
N ILE A 29 1.41 -5.34 -2.86
CA ILE A 29 1.81 -4.34 -3.86
C ILE A 29 1.36 -2.94 -3.43
N ALA A 30 0.11 -2.82 -2.94
CA ALA A 30 -0.43 -1.56 -2.43
C ALA A 30 0.39 -1.01 -1.27
N ALA A 31 0.79 -1.88 -0.32
CA ALA A 31 1.62 -1.48 0.82
C ALA A 31 2.99 -0.96 0.34
N TYR A 32 3.64 -1.64 -0.60
CA TYR A 32 4.91 -1.19 -1.18
C TYR A 32 4.79 0.18 -1.88
N LYS A 33 3.77 0.37 -2.72
CA LYS A 33 3.54 1.65 -3.41
C LYS A 33 3.26 2.78 -2.43
N SER A 34 2.49 2.50 -1.38
CA SER A 34 2.19 3.46 -0.33
C SER A 34 3.42 3.86 0.46
N TYR A 35 4.32 2.90 0.74
CA TYR A 35 5.60 3.19 1.36
C TYR A 35 6.47 4.10 0.49
N MET A 36 6.54 3.82 -0.82
CA MET A 36 7.28 4.68 -1.75
C MET A 36 6.72 6.10 -1.80
N PHE A 37 5.40 6.25 -1.80
CA PHE A 37 4.74 7.57 -1.74
C PHE A 37 5.05 8.30 -0.42
N ALA A 38 4.95 7.61 0.72
CA ALA A 38 5.28 8.17 2.02
C ALA A 38 6.75 8.60 2.12
N LYS A 39 7.66 7.83 1.52
CA LYS A 39 9.09 8.21 1.43
C LYS A 39 9.28 9.50 0.63
N VAL A 40 8.51 9.71 -0.44
CA VAL A 40 8.55 10.99 -1.18
C VAL A 40 8.13 12.14 -0.27
N ILE A 41 7.00 12.01 0.42
CA ILE A 41 6.53 13.04 1.39
C ILE A 41 7.58 13.31 2.47
N TYR A 42 8.17 12.25 3.03
CA TYR A 42 9.21 12.39 4.04
C TYR A 42 10.40 13.22 3.54
N MET A 43 10.82 13.00 2.29
CA MET A 43 11.98 13.68 1.70
C MET A 43 11.67 15.10 1.24
N THR A 44 10.44 15.40 0.80
CA THR A 44 10.08 16.70 0.22
C THR A 44 9.40 17.65 1.20
N CYS A 45 8.62 17.12 2.15
CA CYS A 45 7.93 17.93 3.14
C CYS A 45 8.80 18.06 4.40
N THR A 46 9.52 19.18 4.48
CA THR A 46 10.31 19.54 5.65
C THR A 46 9.71 20.77 6.35
N TYR A 47 10.05 20.95 7.62
CA TYR A 47 9.71 22.16 8.37
C TYR A 47 10.94 22.66 9.13
N GLU A 48 10.98 23.95 9.43
CA GLU A 48 12.05 24.52 10.23
C GLU A 48 11.76 24.30 11.72
N LYS A 49 12.73 23.72 12.41
CA LYS A 49 12.71 23.57 13.86
C LYS A 49 13.80 24.44 14.45
N MET A 50 13.42 25.34 15.35
CA MET A 50 14.36 26.08 16.18
C MET A 50 15.05 25.09 17.13
N VAL A 51 16.38 25.06 17.09
CA VAL A 51 17.21 24.24 17.99
C VAL A 51 18.10 25.17 18.79
N ARG A 52 18.19 24.89 20.09
CA ARG A 52 19.08 25.64 20.99
C ARG A 52 20.51 25.16 20.76
N HIS A 53 21.38 26.07 20.34
CA HIS A 53 22.80 25.84 20.21
C HIS A 53 23.52 26.46 21.42
N ILE A 54 24.46 25.72 22.03
CA ILE A 54 25.20 26.16 23.21
C ILE A 54 26.50 26.79 22.73
N GLU A 55 26.60 28.11 22.84
CA GLU A 55 27.81 28.87 22.56
C GLU A 55 28.47 29.22 23.90
N GLY A 56 29.33 28.32 24.41
CA GLY A 56 30.06 28.54 25.66
C GLY A 56 29.26 28.28 26.94
N ARG A 57 29.78 28.74 28.09
CA ARG A 57 29.32 28.28 29.42
C ARG A 57 27.91 28.71 29.82
N ASN A 58 27.30 29.73 29.20
CA ASN A 58 25.96 30.23 29.56
C ASN A 58 25.24 31.00 28.43
N MET A 59 25.70 30.92 27.18
CA MET A 59 25.06 31.60 26.05
C MET A 59 24.30 30.59 25.19
N TYR A 60 23.03 30.88 24.93
CA TYR A 60 22.16 30.06 24.09
C TYR A 60 21.83 30.86 22.83
N SER A 61 22.22 30.37 21.66
CA SER A 61 21.74 30.87 20.37
C SER A 61 20.64 29.94 19.84
N TYR A 62 19.68 30.49 19.10
CA TYR A 62 18.66 29.71 18.41
C TYR A 62 19.04 29.64 16.93
N THR A 63 19.24 28.43 16.42
CA THR A 63 19.49 28.19 15.00
C THR A 63 18.31 27.41 14.41
N SER A 64 17.90 27.72 13.19
CA SER A 64 16.89 26.95 12.50
C SER A 64 17.55 25.73 11.83
N ARG A 65 16.94 24.56 12.04
CA ARG A 65 17.33 23.34 11.34
C ARG A 65 16.13 22.78 10.59
N THR A 66 16.33 22.50 9.31
CA THR A 66 15.35 21.80 8.48
C THR A 66 15.21 20.35 8.95
N VAL A 67 13.99 19.93 9.27
CA VAL A 67 13.68 18.57 9.72
C VAL A 67 12.54 17.98 8.90
N ASN A 68 12.62 16.70 8.61
CA ASN A 68 11.62 15.97 7.84
C ASN A 68 10.30 15.83 8.62
N ASN A 69 9.17 16.02 7.93
CA ASN A 69 7.85 15.90 8.54
C ASN A 69 7.38 14.43 8.57
N ALA A 70 7.94 13.66 9.51
CA ALA A 70 7.60 12.24 9.68
C ALA A 70 6.09 11.98 9.92
N PRO A 71 5.38 12.75 10.76
CA PRO A 71 3.94 12.57 10.94
C PRO A 71 3.14 12.69 9.64
N LEU A 72 3.49 13.68 8.81
CA LEU A 72 2.83 13.89 7.52
C LEU A 72 3.07 12.72 6.55
N ALA A 73 4.29 12.16 6.55
CA ALA A 73 4.61 10.98 5.75
C ALA A 73 3.79 9.75 6.17
N VAL A 74 3.59 9.54 7.48
CA VAL A 74 2.77 8.44 8.00
C VAL A 74 1.30 8.62 7.62
N LEU A 75 0.75 9.83 7.74
CA LEU A 75 -0.62 10.10 7.29
C LEU A 75 -0.77 9.90 5.78
N GLY A 76 0.20 10.36 5.00
CA GLY A 76 0.26 10.14 3.56
C GLY A 76 0.28 8.66 3.18
N PHE A 77 1.05 7.83 3.91
CA PHE A 77 1.04 6.38 3.75
C PHE A 77 -0.35 5.79 3.92
N ILE A 78 -1.01 6.11 5.05
CA ILE A 78 -2.29 5.52 5.44
C ILE A 78 -3.37 5.89 4.42
N ILE A 79 -3.46 7.19 4.08
CA ILE A 79 -4.46 7.68 3.14
C ILE A 79 -4.27 7.04 1.77
N TYR A 80 -3.04 7.05 1.25
CA TYR A 80 -2.74 6.48 -0.07
C TYR A 80 -2.98 4.97 -0.13
N PHE A 81 -2.63 4.25 0.94
CA PHE A 81 -2.88 2.81 1.05
C PHE A 81 -4.37 2.50 1.01
N ILE A 82 -5.19 3.23 1.77
CA ILE A 82 -6.65 3.04 1.77
C ILE A 82 -7.22 3.29 0.38
N VAL A 83 -6.81 4.38 -0.30
CA VAL A 83 -7.30 4.73 -1.64
C VAL A 83 -6.97 3.62 -2.64
N ILE A 84 -5.71 3.16 -2.67
CA ILE A 84 -5.31 2.07 -3.57
C ILE A 84 -6.05 0.78 -3.25
N LEU A 85 -6.21 0.44 -1.97
CA LEU A 85 -6.94 -0.76 -1.58
C LEU A 85 -8.40 -0.74 -2.04
N ILE A 86 -9.07 0.41 -1.95
CA ILE A 86 -10.44 0.57 -2.44
C ILE A 86 -10.47 0.34 -3.96
N LEU A 87 -9.58 0.98 -4.71
CA LEU A 87 -9.49 0.79 -6.17
C LEU A 87 -9.19 -0.67 -6.54
N TRP A 88 -8.27 -1.31 -5.83
CA TRP A 88 -7.91 -2.71 -6.05
C TRP A 88 -9.07 -3.67 -5.73
N LYS A 89 -9.81 -3.41 -4.64
CA LYS A 89 -10.99 -4.18 -4.28
C LYS A 89 -12.06 -4.09 -5.38
N LEU A 90 -12.31 -2.90 -5.92
CA LEU A 90 -13.26 -2.71 -7.02
C LEU A 90 -12.87 -3.54 -8.25
N ILE A 91 -11.58 -3.56 -8.61
CA ILE A 91 -11.08 -4.41 -9.71
C ILE A 91 -11.31 -5.89 -9.40
N CYS A 92 -11.04 -6.34 -8.17
CA CYS A 92 -11.26 -7.74 -7.78
C CYS A 92 -12.75 -8.14 -7.86
N GLU A 93 -13.67 -7.26 -7.45
CA GLU A 93 -15.11 -7.52 -7.56
C GLU A 93 -15.59 -7.55 -9.02
N LEU A 94 -15.04 -6.69 -9.88
CA LEU A 94 -15.33 -6.72 -11.32
C LEU A 94 -14.86 -8.02 -11.96
N LEU A 95 -13.64 -8.47 -11.63
CA LEU A 95 -13.13 -9.76 -12.08
C LEU A 95 -14.03 -10.91 -11.61
N LEU A 96 -14.52 -10.86 -10.37
CA LEU A 96 -15.39 -11.90 -9.83
C LEU A 96 -16.70 -12.00 -10.61
N LYS A 97 -17.34 -10.86 -10.89
CA LYS A 97 -18.56 -10.82 -11.70
C LYS A 97 -18.31 -11.31 -13.11
N PHE A 98 -17.20 -10.88 -13.73
CA PHE A 98 -16.82 -11.28 -15.07
C PHE A 98 -16.66 -12.80 -15.17
N PHE A 99 -15.81 -13.41 -14.34
CA PHE A 99 -15.57 -14.85 -14.38
C PHE A 99 -16.81 -15.66 -14.00
N THR A 100 -17.60 -15.21 -13.02
CA THR A 100 -18.87 -15.88 -12.66
C THR A 100 -19.87 -15.87 -13.81
N TYR A 101 -19.95 -14.77 -14.56
CA TYR A 101 -20.82 -14.67 -15.74
C TYR A 101 -20.43 -15.64 -16.85
N PHE A 102 -19.13 -15.80 -17.12
CA PHE A 102 -18.63 -16.78 -18.09
C PHE A 102 -18.87 -18.22 -17.63
N GLU A 103 -18.67 -18.50 -16.34
CA GLU A 103 -18.93 -19.84 -15.79
C GLU A 103 -20.41 -20.23 -15.88
N SER A 104 -21.34 -19.28 -15.72
CA SER A 104 -22.77 -19.56 -15.87
C SER A 104 -23.14 -19.84 -17.33
N HIS A 105 -22.67 -19.03 -18.28
CA HIS A 105 -23.00 -19.19 -19.71
C HIS A 105 -22.29 -20.38 -20.38
N SER A 106 -21.18 -20.85 -19.81
CA SER A 106 -20.49 -22.05 -20.27
C SER A 106 -21.23 -23.36 -19.93
N LYS A 107 -22.18 -23.35 -18.99
CA LYS A 107 -22.94 -24.54 -18.58
C LYS A 107 -24.22 -24.76 -19.41
N ASP A 108 -24.59 -23.80 -20.24
CA ASP A 108 -25.79 -23.84 -21.08
C ASP A 108 -25.51 -24.38 -22.51
N TYR A 109 -24.30 -24.88 -22.77
CA TYR A 109 -23.89 -25.60 -23.98
C TYR A 109 -23.37 -27.00 -23.62
#